data_AF-A0A538D9R5-F1
#
_entry.id   AF-A0A538D9R5-F1
#
_cell.length_a   1.000
_cell.length_b   1.000
_cell.length_c   1.000
_cell.angle_alpha   90.00
_cell.angle_beta   90.00
_cell.angle_gamma   90.00
#
_symmetry.space_group_name_H-M   'P 1'
#
loop_
_entity.id
_entity.type
_entity.pdbx_description
1 polymer ?
#
loop_
_entity_poly.entity_id
_entity_poly.type
_entity_poly.pdbx_seq_one_letter_code
_entity_poly.pdbx_strand_id
1 'polypeptide(L)' 'QLVQADGGDMELVSTDDSTVNLKLILEGASCVECVMPKMFLEQIVLDMLMRAGHGVSAVAIFDPREDDPDWVAPVDH' A
#
# COMPACT_ATOMS: atom_id res chain seq x y z
N GLN A 1 11.38 5.70 -0.78
CA GLN A 1 9.96 5.92 -0.44
C GLN A 1 9.20 6.05 -1.75
N LEU A 2 8.27 5.14 -2.04
CA LEU A 2 7.64 5.01 -3.36
C LEU A 2 6.35 5.83 -3.47
N VAL A 3 5.57 5.95 -2.39
CA VAL A 3 4.38 6.80 -2.27
C VAL A 3 4.17 7.13 -0.79
N GLN A 4 3.87 8.39 -0.46
CA GLN A 4 3.31 8.77 0.84
C GLN A 4 1.85 9.12 0.58
N ALA A 5 0.92 8.20 0.87
CA ALA A 5 -0.51 8.48 0.83
C ALA A 5 -0.92 9.01 2.20
N ASP A 6 -1.91 9.90 2.27
CA ASP A 6 -2.33 10.56 3.50
C ASP A 6 -2.48 9.55 4.67
N GLY A 7 -1.47 9.53 5.55
CA GLY A 7 -1.42 8.70 6.74
C GLY A 7 -0.66 7.36 6.66
N GLY A 8 -0.09 6.93 5.53
CA GLY A 8 0.62 5.64 5.45
C GLY A 8 1.78 5.57 4.45
N ASP A 9 2.79 4.76 4.75
CA ASP A 9 3.93 4.48 3.87
C ASP A 9 3.76 3.13 3.14
N MET A 10 4.47 2.95 2.03
CA MET A 10 4.50 1.66 1.31
C MET A 10 5.93 1.14 1.18
N GLU A 11 6.09 -0.15 1.43
CA GLU A 11 7.34 -0.89 1.23
C GLU A 11 7.20 -1.86 0.04
N LEU A 12 8.22 -1.93 -0.81
CA LEU A 12 8.28 -2.92 -1.88
C LEU A 12 8.67 -4.29 -1.30
N VAL A 13 7.79 -5.27 -1.44
CA VAL A 13 8.03 -6.65 -1.00
C VAL A 13 8.69 -7.45 -2.11
N SER A 14 8.10 -7.43 -3.30
CA SER A 14 8.63 -8.13 -4.46
C SER A 14 8.07 -7.58 -5.77
N THR A 15 8.71 -7.96 -6.86
CA THR A 15 8.15 -7.84 -8.21
C THR A 15 8.13 -9.24 -8.82
N ASP A 16 6.97 -9.72 -9.20
CA ASP A 16 6.82 -10.88 -10.08
C ASP A 16 6.44 -10.39 -11.48
N ASP A 17 6.74 -11.19 -12.51
CA ASP A 17 6.52 -10.94 -13.95
C ASP A 17 5.96 -9.55 -14.33
N SER A 18 4.69 -9.30 -14.01
CA SER A 18 4.01 -8.02 -14.23
C SER A 18 3.21 -7.49 -13.02
N THR A 19 3.46 -7.99 -11.82
CA THR A 19 2.85 -7.51 -10.56
C THR A 19 3.90 -6.90 -9.64
N VAL A 20 3.59 -5.71 -9.11
CA VAL A 20 4.33 -5.14 -7.99
C VAL A 20 3.62 -5.47 -6.70
N ASN A 21 4.29 -6.18 -5.80
CA ASN A 21 3.78 -6.54 -4.48
C ASN A 21 4.32 -5.58 -3.43
N LEU A 22 3.42 -4.92 -2.72
CA LEU A 22 3.72 -3.89 -1.73
C LEU A 22 3.16 -4.29 -0.37
N LYS A 23 3.73 -3.71 0.69
CA LYS A 23 3.19 -3.77 2.05
C LYS A 23 2.83 -2.35 2.50
N LEU A 24 1.61 -2.18 2.98
CA LEU A 24 1.18 -0.95 3.64
C LEU A 24 1.74 -0.89 5.06
N ILE A 25 2.43 0.21 5.37
CA ILE A 25 2.99 0.50 6.68
C ILE A 25 2.13 1.57 7.33
N LEU A 26 1.49 1.19 8.43
CA LEU A 26 0.61 2.06 9.22
C LEU A 26 1.28 2.56 10.50
N GLU A 27 2.54 2.18 10.75
CA GLU A 27 3.31 2.69 11.86
C GLU A 27 3.54 4.20 11.69
N GLY A 28 3.18 5.00 12.70
CA GLY A 28 3.27 6.46 12.64
C GLY A 28 2.17 7.15 11.83
N ALA A 29 1.18 6.39 11.33
CA ALA A 29 -0.04 6.96 10.75
C ALA A 29 -0.74 7.86 11.77
N SER A 30 -1.00 9.12 11.42
CA SER A 30 -1.77 10.04 12.27
C SER A 30 -3.24 9.67 12.39
N CYS A 31 -3.75 8.84 11.47
CA CYS A 31 -5.12 8.33 11.46
C CYS A 31 -5.20 7.09 10.57
N VAL A 32 -5.29 5.90 11.17
CA VAL A 32 -5.40 4.65 10.42
C VAL A 32 -6.72 4.55 9.65
N GLU A 33 -7.80 5.13 10.19
CA GLU A 33 -9.12 5.18 9.54
C GLU A 33 -9.17 6.10 8.32
N CYS A 34 -8.22 7.03 8.21
CA CYS A 34 -8.13 7.99 7.11
C CYS A 34 -7.32 7.44 5.92
N VAL A 35 -6.54 6.39 6.14
CA VAL A 35 -5.78 5.74 5.08
C VAL A 35 -6.77 5.08 4.12
N MET A 36 -6.67 5.43 2.84
CA MET A 36 -7.59 4.96 1.79
C MET A 36 -7.70 3.42 1.78
N PRO A 37 -8.85 2.87 1.33
CA PRO A 37 -9.00 1.44 1.14
C PRO A 37 -7.97 0.86 0.16
N LYS A 38 -7.52 -0.37 0.42
CA LYS A 38 -6.50 -1.10 -0.35
C LYS A 38 -6.73 -1.04 -1.87
N MET A 39 -7.95 -1.29 -2.32
CA MET A 39 -8.29 -1.30 -3.75
C MET A 39 -8.03 0.04 -4.46
N PHE A 40 -8.18 1.17 -3.76
CA PHE A 40 -7.90 2.48 -4.35
C PHE A 40 -6.40 2.76 -4.41
N LEU A 41 -5.67 2.37 -3.36
CA LEU A 41 -4.22 2.47 -3.32
C LEU A 41 -3.56 1.64 -4.43
N GLU A 42 -4.02 0.40 -4.65
CA GLU A 42 -3.54 -0.45 -5.74
C GLU A 42 -3.72 0.22 -7.11
N GLN A 43 -4.90 0.79 -7.37
CA GLN A 43 -5.17 1.49 -8.63
C GLN A 43 -4.29 2.74 -8.82
N ILE A 44 -4.12 3.55 -7.77
CA ILE A 44 -3.29 4.76 -7.81
C ILE A 44 -1.84 4.41 -8.15
N VAL A 45 -1.29 3.38 -7.48
CA VAL A 45 0.09 2.96 -7.71
C VAL A 45 0.24 2.36 -9.11
N LEU A 46 -0.69 1.52 -9.56
CA LEU A 46 -0.67 0.95 -10.91
C LEU A 46 -0.65 2.06 -11.96
N ASP A 47 -1.54 3.04 -11.82
CA ASP A 47 -1.63 4.19 -12.71
C ASP A 47 -0.32 5.01 -12.73
N MET A 48 0.32 5.19 -11.56
CA MET A 48 1.62 5.88 -11.46
C MET A 48 2.72 5.10 -12.19
N LEU A 49 2.79 3.79 -11.99
CA LEU A 49 3.78 2.92 -12.63
C LEU A 49 3.61 2.86 -14.14
N MET A 50 2.37 2.75 -14.61
CA MET A 50 2.04 2.79 -16.04
C MET A 50 2.44 4.12 -16.68
N ARG A 51 2.15 5.25 -16.03
CA ARG A 51 2.56 6.59 -16.51
C ARG A 51 4.07 6.77 -16.54
N ALA A 52 4.79 6.14 -15.62
CA ALA A 52 6.25 6.11 -15.61
C ALA A 52 6.85 5.16 -16.67
N GLY A 53 6.02 4.44 -17.44
CA GLY A 53 6.44 3.56 -18.52
C GLY A 53 6.89 2.16 -18.06
N HIS A 54 6.55 1.76 -16.83
CA HIS A 54 6.79 0.40 -16.38
C HIS A 54 5.76 -0.57 -16.98
N GLY A 55 6.22 -1.73 -17.45
CA GLY A 55 5.38 -2.80 -18.02
C GLY A 55 4.63 -3.61 -16.98
N VAL A 56 4.07 -2.94 -15.96
CA VAL A 56 3.33 -3.56 -14.86
C VAL A 56 1.86 -3.63 -15.23
N SER A 57 1.22 -4.78 -15.01
CA SER A 57 -0.21 -5.00 -15.26
C SER A 57 -1.06 -4.99 -13.99
N ALA A 58 -0.43 -5.17 -12.82
CA ALA A 58 -1.11 -5.26 -11.54
C ALA A 58 -0.25 -4.74 -10.38
N VAL A 59 -0.92 -4.27 -9.34
CA VAL A 59 -0.32 -3.96 -8.05
C VAL A 59 -1.13 -4.71 -7.01
N ALA A 60 -0.45 -5.43 -6.12
CA ALA A 60 -1.06 -6.09 -4.98
C ALA A 60 -0.47 -5.48 -3.70
N ILE A 61 -1.34 -4.98 -2.82
CA ILE A 61 -0.93 -4.40 -1.54
C ILE A 61 -1.33 -5.37 -0.44
N PHE A 62 -0.39 -5.77 0.41
CA PHE A 62 -0.71 -6.33 1.72
C PHE A 62 -1.11 -5.18 2.65
N ASP A 63 -2.40 -5.13 3.00
CA ASP A 63 -2.95 -4.19 3.97
C ASP A 63 -3.17 -4.95 5.28
N PRO A 64 -2.41 -4.67 6.36
CA PRO A 64 -2.55 -5.42 7.59
C PRO A 64 -3.93 -5.25 8.25
N ARG A 65 -4.70 -4.21 7.91
CA ARG A 65 -6.09 -4.04 8.37
C ARG A 65 -7.04 -5.11 7.81
N GLU A 66 -6.71 -5.66 6.65
CA GLU A 66 -7.56 -6.58 5.88
C GLU A 66 -6.96 -7.99 5.77
N ASP A 67 -5.63 -8.09 5.63
CA ASP A 67 -4.92 -9.32 5.26
C ASP A 67 -4.21 -10.00 6.46
N ASP A 68 -4.06 -9.31 7.58
CA ASP A 68 -3.41 -9.83 8.80
C ASP A 68 -4.44 -10.09 9.91
N PRO A 69 -4.75 -11.36 10.24
CA PRO A 69 -5.73 -11.69 11.26
C PRO A 69 -5.29 -11.32 12.68
N ASP A 70 -3.99 -11.13 12.90
CA ASP A 70 -3.40 -10.79 14.19
C ASP A 70 -3.12 -9.29 14.31
N TRP A 71 -3.48 -8.49 13.30
CA TRP A 71 -3.25 -7.05 13.34
C TRP A 71 -4.15 -6.37 14.37
N VAL A 72 -3.52 -5.48 15.14
CA VAL A 72 -4.19 -4.65 16.14
C VAL A 72 -3.86 -3.20 15.82
N ALA A 73 -4.90 -2.37 15.74
CA ALA A 73 -4.72 -0.93 15.57
C ALA A 73 -3.81 -0.37 16.67
N PRO A 74 -2.82 0.48 16.33
CA PRO A 74 -2.06 1.19 17.34
C PRO A 74 -3.01 1.93 18.27
N VAL A 75 -2.87 1.71 19.58
CA VAL A 75 -3.54 2.55 20.59
C VAL A 75 -2.87 3.91 20.54
N ASP A 76 -3.59 4.92 20.06
CA ASP A 76 -3.12 6.31 19.96
C ASP A 76 -2.28 6.75 21.17
N HIS A 77 -1.23 7.54 20.89
CA HIS A 77 -0.44 8.26 21.90
C HIS A 77 -0.94 9.69 22.06
#